data_AF-A0A0U1MBB6-F1
#
_entry.id   AF-A0A0U1MBB6-F1
#
_cell.length_a   1.000
_cell.length_b   1.000
_cell.length_c   1.000
_cell.angle_alpha   90.00
_cell.angle_beta   90.00
_cell.angle_gamma   90.00
#
_symmetry.space_group_name_H-M   'P 1'
#
loop_
_entity.id
_entity.type
_entity.pdbx_description
1 polymer ?
#
loop_
_entity_poly.entity_id
_entity_poly.type
_entity_poly.pdbx_seq_one_letter_code
_entity_poly.pdbx_strand_id
1 'polypeptide(L)'
;MSRSTANRWRGANGAYSLQSRTEAETIGQNLWNAYGNTASGTIPRPFGKVFVDGWDFDIESNNGNQYYPYLISALRSNFASDPGHMYYITGAPQCVIPEPNMASMIQNAKFDWLWVQFYNNAGCAQYYLGPRALAETVDKYSVNPHWGGIMLWAAGFSDDNTEADCTYAQNGKSILDTGSPCSQPNSESNSVPHTSTPTTVPFPSSTSVATGTVVSQWGQVSFPSAVVHYGY
;
A
#
# COMPACT_ATOMS: atom_id res chain seq x y z
N MET A 1 11.63 -20.14 4.40
CA MET A 1 11.72 -19.26 3.21
C MET A 1 10.98 -17.97 3.56
N SER A 2 11.72 -16.89 3.82
CA SER A 2 11.13 -15.59 4.14
C SER A 2 10.71 -14.92 2.83
N ARG A 3 9.41 -14.75 2.61
CA ARG A 3 8.84 -14.03 1.45
C ARG A 3 8.58 -12.58 1.89
N SER A 4 8.93 -11.61 1.04
CA SER A 4 8.82 -10.17 1.31
C SER A 4 7.91 -9.52 0.26
N THR A 5 6.83 -8.87 0.69
CA THR A 5 5.84 -8.21 -0.16
C THR A 5 6.31 -6.85 -0.72
N ALA A 6 5.65 -6.45 -1.81
CA ALA A 6 5.81 -5.29 -2.70
C ALA A 6 6.59 -4.05 -2.22
N ASN A 7 7.42 -3.52 -3.13
CA ASN A 7 7.97 -2.17 -3.00
C ASN A 7 6.91 -1.13 -3.40
N ARG A 8 6.61 -0.19 -2.49
CA ARG A 8 5.75 0.96 -2.73
C ARG A 8 6.52 2.08 -3.43
N TRP A 9 6.04 2.51 -4.59
CA TRP A 9 6.52 3.71 -5.28
C TRP A 9 5.65 4.90 -4.91
N ARG A 10 6.22 5.68 -3.98
CA ARG A 10 5.75 6.94 -3.35
C ARG A 10 4.63 6.83 -2.30
N GLY A 11 4.53 7.92 -1.56
CA GLY A 11 3.69 8.25 -0.41
C GLY A 11 4.03 9.72 -0.07
N ALA A 12 3.16 10.43 0.64
CA ALA A 12 3.05 11.89 0.85
C ALA A 12 4.28 12.83 0.83
N ASN A 13 5.54 12.38 0.93
CA ASN A 13 6.73 13.23 1.02
C ASN A 13 7.79 12.92 -0.06
N GLY A 14 7.73 13.61 -1.20
CA GLY A 14 8.88 13.78 -2.11
C GLY A 14 8.49 13.98 -3.59
N ALA A 15 9.17 14.90 -4.27
CA ALA A 15 8.98 15.18 -5.69
C ALA A 15 9.89 14.29 -6.56
N TYR A 16 9.38 13.16 -7.03
CA TYR A 16 9.96 12.44 -8.17
C TYR A 16 8.85 12.28 -9.20
N SER A 17 9.15 12.71 -10.41
CA SER A 17 8.26 12.72 -11.55
C SER A 17 9.05 12.22 -12.75
N LEU A 18 8.48 11.30 -13.51
CA LEU A 18 9.04 10.85 -14.77
C LEU A 18 9.05 12.00 -15.79
N GLN A 19 10.15 12.18 -16.52
CA GLN A 19 10.32 13.27 -17.48
C GLN A 19 10.15 12.82 -18.93
N SER A 20 10.33 11.53 -19.21
CA SER A 20 10.22 10.97 -20.56
C SER A 20 9.82 9.50 -20.58
N ARG A 21 9.38 9.03 -21.75
CA ARG A 21 9.14 7.61 -22.02
C ARG A 21 10.40 6.76 -21.81
N THR A 22 11.54 7.18 -22.36
CA THR A 22 12.80 6.43 -22.26
C THR A 22 13.24 6.29 -20.80
N GLU A 23 13.09 7.35 -20.01
CA GLU A 23 13.36 7.30 -18.57
C GLU A 23 12.45 6.27 -17.88
N ALA A 24 11.14 6.31 -18.16
CA ALA A 24 10.17 5.39 -17.58
C ALA A 24 10.45 3.93 -17.91
N GLU A 25 10.79 3.62 -19.17
CA GLU A 25 11.16 2.26 -19.61
C GLU A 25 12.47 1.81 -18.94
N THR A 26 13.48 2.69 -18.89
CA THR A 26 14.77 2.42 -18.24
C THR A 26 14.59 2.12 -16.75
N ILE A 27 13.75 2.90 -16.07
CA ILE A 27 13.46 2.69 -14.66
C ILE A 27 12.68 1.40 -14.46
N GLY A 28 11.64 1.12 -15.26
CA GLY A 28 10.92 -0.14 -15.20
C GLY A 28 11.85 -1.34 -15.31
N GLN A 29 12.81 -1.30 -16.23
CA GLN A 29 13.82 -2.36 -16.36
C GLN A 29 14.77 -2.43 -15.14
N ASN A 30 15.22 -1.28 -14.63
CA ASN A 30 16.07 -1.25 -13.44
C ASN A 30 15.34 -1.80 -12.20
N LEU A 31 14.04 -1.54 -12.05
CA LEU A 31 13.22 -2.09 -10.99
C LEU A 31 13.09 -3.60 -11.08
N TRP A 32 12.87 -4.12 -12.29
CA TRP A 32 12.89 -5.56 -12.52
C TRP A 32 14.25 -6.17 -12.15
N ASN A 33 15.35 -5.59 -12.62
CA ASN A 33 16.70 -6.10 -12.33
C ASN A 33 17.08 -6.00 -10.84
N ALA A 34 16.59 -4.99 -10.14
CA ALA A 34 16.86 -4.79 -8.71
C ALA A 34 16.02 -5.69 -7.80
N TYR A 35 14.75 -5.93 -8.16
CA TYR A 35 13.76 -6.51 -7.25
C TYR A 35 13.00 -7.72 -7.81
N GLY A 36 13.03 -7.98 -9.11
CA GLY A 36 12.52 -9.21 -9.70
C GLY A 36 13.47 -10.40 -9.49
N ASN A 37 13.01 -11.60 -9.85
CA ASN A 37 13.81 -12.82 -9.78
C ASN A 37 14.76 -12.92 -10.99
N THR A 38 15.80 -12.10 -10.98
CA THR A 38 16.80 -12.07 -12.06
C THR A 38 18.13 -12.65 -11.60
N ALA A 39 18.92 -13.14 -12.56
CA ALA A 39 20.34 -13.38 -12.32
C ALA A 39 21.03 -12.08 -11.82
N SER A 40 22.14 -12.25 -11.09
CA SER A 40 22.95 -11.12 -10.61
C SER A 40 23.44 -10.28 -11.80
N GLY A 41 23.35 -8.96 -11.67
CA GLY A 41 23.74 -8.00 -12.71
C GLY A 41 24.44 -6.77 -12.12
N THR A 42 24.54 -5.71 -12.92
CA THR A 42 25.19 -4.44 -12.51
C THR A 42 24.30 -3.54 -11.66
N ILE A 43 22.99 -3.78 -11.65
CA ILE A 43 22.03 -3.04 -10.83
C ILE A 43 22.12 -3.54 -9.37
N PRO A 44 22.35 -2.65 -8.39
CA PRO A 44 22.36 -3.03 -6.97
C PRO A 44 21.05 -3.69 -6.55
N ARG A 45 21.15 -4.72 -5.70
CA ARG A 45 20.01 -5.44 -5.13
C ARG A 45 19.90 -5.14 -3.63
N PRO A 46 19.08 -4.16 -3.21
CA PRO A 46 18.99 -3.75 -1.80
C PRO A 46 18.55 -4.87 -0.85
N PHE A 47 17.75 -5.82 -1.34
CA PHE A 47 17.30 -6.98 -0.57
C PHE A 47 18.13 -8.25 -0.85
N GLY A 48 19.30 -8.10 -1.47
CA GLY A 48 20.16 -9.21 -1.85
C GLY A 48 19.46 -10.20 -2.78
N LYS A 49 19.35 -11.46 -2.34
CA LYS A 49 18.72 -12.54 -3.11
C LYS A 49 17.18 -12.55 -3.01
N VAL A 50 16.60 -11.77 -2.12
CA VAL A 50 15.15 -11.64 -2.03
C VAL A 50 14.65 -10.90 -3.28
N PHE A 51 13.50 -11.33 -3.78
CA PHE A 51 12.76 -10.67 -4.84
C PHE A 51 11.32 -10.47 -4.38
N VAL A 52 10.64 -9.48 -4.97
CA VAL A 52 9.28 -9.08 -4.62
C VAL A 52 8.27 -9.78 -5.51
N ASP A 53 7.04 -9.88 -5.03
CA ASP A 53 5.90 -10.40 -5.81
C ASP A 53 5.26 -9.32 -6.70
N GLY A 54 5.75 -8.07 -6.66
CA GLY A 54 5.14 -7.00 -7.44
C GLY A 54 5.56 -5.59 -7.07
N TRP A 55 4.91 -4.64 -7.73
CA TRP A 55 5.13 -3.20 -7.56
C TRP A 55 3.80 -2.49 -7.37
N ASP A 56 3.73 -1.67 -6.31
CA ASP A 56 2.59 -0.84 -5.99
C ASP A 56 2.87 0.62 -6.39
N PHE A 57 1.93 1.24 -7.10
CA PHE A 57 2.00 2.62 -7.55
C PHE A 57 1.07 3.49 -6.70
N ASP A 58 1.66 4.24 -5.77
CA ASP A 58 0.97 5.18 -4.90
C ASP A 58 1.38 6.61 -5.30
N ILE A 59 0.85 7.02 -6.46
CA ILE A 59 1.21 8.28 -7.11
C ILE A 59 0.23 9.37 -6.68
N GLU A 60 0.70 10.28 -5.83
CA GLU A 60 -0.10 11.39 -5.28
C GLU A 60 0.21 12.74 -5.94
N SER A 61 0.91 12.72 -7.08
CA SER A 61 1.18 13.91 -7.90
C SER A 61 0.99 13.59 -9.37
N ASN A 62 0.31 14.48 -10.09
CA ASN A 62 0.05 14.35 -11.51
C ASN A 62 1.27 14.67 -12.41
N ASN A 63 2.35 15.20 -11.84
CA ASN A 63 3.53 15.56 -12.62
C ASN A 63 4.22 14.31 -13.19
N GLY A 64 4.32 14.25 -14.53
CA GLY A 64 4.90 13.11 -15.24
C GLY A 64 4.00 11.87 -15.30
N ASN A 65 2.72 11.98 -14.91
CA ASN A 65 1.84 10.82 -14.82
C ASN A 65 1.60 10.10 -16.15
N GLN A 66 1.74 10.81 -17.27
CA GLN A 66 1.63 10.29 -18.62
C GLN A 66 2.70 9.24 -18.96
N TYR A 67 3.77 9.14 -18.16
CA TYR A 67 4.87 8.22 -18.43
C TYR A 67 4.81 6.91 -17.63
N TYR A 68 4.02 6.83 -16.56
CA TYR A 68 3.89 5.58 -15.77
C TYR A 68 3.38 4.38 -16.57
N PRO A 69 2.49 4.51 -17.59
CA PRO A 69 2.13 3.38 -18.44
C PRO A 69 3.32 2.69 -19.10
N TYR A 70 4.34 3.44 -19.52
CA TYR A 70 5.54 2.87 -20.13
C TYR A 70 6.40 2.13 -19.10
N LEU A 71 6.49 2.66 -17.88
CA LEU A 71 7.16 1.97 -16.76
C LEU A 71 6.45 0.65 -16.42
N ILE A 72 5.12 0.67 -16.28
CA ILE A 72 4.33 -0.56 -16.02
C ILE A 72 4.49 -1.55 -17.16
N SER A 73 4.46 -1.08 -18.41
CA SER A 73 4.68 -1.93 -19.59
C SER A 73 6.05 -2.60 -19.56
N ALA A 74 7.11 -1.85 -19.21
CA ALA A 74 8.46 -2.39 -19.06
C ALA A 74 8.56 -3.41 -17.92
N LEU A 75 7.89 -3.22 -16.79
CA LEU A 75 7.82 -4.25 -15.74
C LEU A 75 7.11 -5.52 -16.25
N ARG A 76 5.90 -5.37 -16.81
CA ARG A 76 5.11 -6.51 -17.27
C ARG A 76 5.77 -7.29 -18.41
N SER A 77 6.55 -6.65 -19.28
CA SER A 77 7.26 -7.33 -20.36
C SER A 77 8.29 -8.35 -19.83
N ASN A 78 8.76 -8.18 -18.59
CA ASN A 78 9.70 -9.09 -17.97
C ASN A 78 9.04 -10.29 -17.27
N PHE A 79 7.74 -10.27 -16.97
CA PHE A 79 7.10 -11.32 -16.16
C PHE A 79 7.18 -12.70 -16.80
N ALA A 80 7.10 -12.77 -18.13
CA ALA A 80 7.22 -14.02 -18.87
C ALA A 80 8.62 -14.67 -18.78
N SER A 81 9.64 -13.93 -18.32
CA SER A 81 11.00 -14.47 -18.10
C SER A 81 11.09 -15.37 -16.86
N ASP A 82 10.11 -15.32 -15.97
CA ASP A 82 10.02 -16.16 -14.78
C ASP A 82 8.59 -16.75 -14.65
N PRO A 83 8.22 -17.70 -15.53
CA PRO A 83 6.86 -18.23 -15.62
C PRO A 83 6.44 -19.05 -14.38
N GLY A 84 7.38 -19.40 -13.51
CA GLY A 84 7.09 -20.09 -12.25
C GLY A 84 6.59 -19.15 -11.16
N HIS A 85 6.60 -17.84 -11.40
CA HIS A 85 6.27 -16.83 -10.40
C HIS A 85 5.25 -15.83 -10.95
N MET A 86 4.20 -15.59 -10.17
CA MET A 86 3.18 -14.61 -10.51
C MET A 86 3.58 -13.26 -9.92
N TYR A 87 3.63 -12.24 -10.78
CA TYR A 87 3.95 -10.87 -10.40
C TYR A 87 2.74 -9.97 -10.53
N TYR A 88 2.60 -9.02 -9.61
CA TYR A 88 1.46 -8.11 -9.54
C TYR A 88 1.87 -6.65 -9.74
N ILE A 89 0.98 -5.89 -10.38
CA ILE A 89 1.03 -4.44 -10.47
C ILE A 89 -0.23 -3.90 -9.80
N THR A 90 -0.06 -3.16 -8.71
CA THR A 90 -1.16 -2.57 -7.95
C THR A 90 -1.08 -1.05 -7.97
N GLY A 91 -2.19 -0.39 -7.67
CA GLY A 91 -2.24 1.06 -7.58
C GLY A 91 -3.08 1.54 -6.41
N ALA A 92 -2.78 2.73 -5.89
CA ALA A 92 -3.50 3.33 -4.77
C ALA A 92 -4.12 4.70 -5.15
N PRO A 93 -5.08 4.76 -6.10
CA PRO A 93 -5.71 6.02 -6.48
C PRO A 93 -6.50 6.64 -5.32
N GLN A 94 -6.65 7.97 -5.32
CA GLN A 94 -7.58 8.63 -4.40
C GLN A 94 -9.05 8.44 -4.83
N CYS A 95 -10.00 8.66 -3.93
CA CYS A 95 -11.42 8.44 -4.23
C CYS A 95 -12.08 9.51 -5.12
N VAL A 96 -11.42 10.65 -5.36
CA VAL A 96 -11.98 11.75 -6.15
C VAL A 96 -12.13 11.33 -7.62
N ILE A 97 -13.26 11.66 -8.25
CA ILE A 97 -13.52 11.41 -9.67
C ILE A 97 -13.80 12.73 -10.39
N PRO A 98 -13.09 13.08 -11.48
CA PRO A 98 -11.95 12.35 -12.05
C PRO A 98 -10.74 12.32 -11.11
N GLU A 99 -10.05 11.16 -11.04
CA GLU A 99 -8.91 10.99 -10.15
C GLU A 99 -7.70 11.79 -10.67
N PRO A 100 -7.10 12.67 -9.86
CA PRO A 100 -6.20 13.69 -10.39
C PRO A 100 -4.80 13.18 -10.78
N ASN A 101 -4.33 12.07 -10.22
CA ASN A 101 -2.92 11.70 -10.28
C ASN A 101 -2.66 10.46 -11.15
N MET A 102 -3.43 9.40 -10.91
CA MET A 102 -3.34 8.07 -11.50
C MET A 102 -4.38 7.80 -12.60
N ALA A 103 -5.37 8.66 -12.84
CA ALA A 103 -6.38 8.38 -13.89
C ALA A 103 -5.76 8.03 -15.25
N SER A 104 -4.71 8.73 -15.67
CA SER A 104 -4.00 8.45 -16.92
C SER A 104 -3.39 7.04 -16.94
N MET A 105 -2.72 6.62 -15.86
CA MET A 105 -2.11 5.29 -15.82
C MET A 105 -3.12 4.16 -15.66
N ILE A 106 -4.20 4.38 -14.90
CA ILE A 106 -5.29 3.40 -14.76
C ILE A 106 -5.95 3.11 -16.10
N GLN A 107 -6.12 4.13 -16.96
CA GLN A 107 -6.74 3.97 -18.28
C GLN A 107 -5.81 3.32 -19.30
N ASN A 108 -4.50 3.47 -19.16
CA ASN A 108 -3.52 3.12 -20.20
C ASN A 108 -2.58 1.97 -19.82
N ALA A 109 -2.72 1.40 -18.63
CA ALA A 109 -1.90 0.29 -18.15
C ALA A 109 -2.75 -0.80 -17.49
N LYS A 110 -2.20 -2.01 -17.38
CA LYS A 110 -2.87 -3.14 -16.73
C LYS A 110 -2.51 -3.18 -15.25
N PHE A 111 -3.51 -3.08 -14.38
CA PHE A 111 -3.41 -3.30 -12.94
C PHE A 111 -4.10 -4.60 -12.57
N ASP A 112 -3.58 -5.28 -11.55
CA ASP A 112 -4.18 -6.47 -10.96
C ASP A 112 -5.16 -6.07 -9.85
N TRP A 113 -4.78 -5.10 -9.00
CA TRP A 113 -5.66 -4.52 -7.97
C TRP A 113 -5.52 -3.00 -7.88
N LEU A 114 -6.60 -2.34 -7.44
CA LEU A 114 -6.63 -0.93 -7.09
C LEU A 114 -7.12 -0.76 -5.65
N TRP A 115 -6.29 -0.17 -4.81
CA TRP A 115 -6.55 0.13 -3.41
C TRP A 115 -7.02 1.58 -3.28
N VAL A 116 -8.28 1.85 -3.65
CA VAL A 116 -8.82 3.23 -3.64
C VAL A 116 -8.79 3.81 -2.22
N GLN A 117 -8.14 4.97 -2.08
CA GLN A 117 -7.98 5.66 -0.80
C GLN A 117 -9.27 6.41 -0.44
N PHE A 118 -10.12 5.79 0.38
CA PHE A 118 -11.36 6.39 0.92
C PHE A 118 -11.11 7.22 2.20
N TYR A 119 -9.99 7.94 2.26
CA TYR A 119 -9.62 8.85 3.34
C TYR A 119 -9.05 10.17 2.78
N ASN A 120 -8.92 11.19 3.64
CA ASN A 120 -8.33 12.50 3.34
C ASN A 120 -8.97 13.33 2.20
N ASN A 121 -10.15 12.95 1.71
CA ASN A 121 -10.89 13.62 0.64
C ASN A 121 -12.36 13.85 1.03
N ALA A 122 -12.72 15.04 1.50
CA ALA A 122 -14.02 15.33 2.11
C ALA A 122 -15.25 14.95 1.26
N GLY A 123 -15.14 14.93 -0.08
CA GLY A 123 -16.24 14.58 -0.99
C GLY A 123 -16.51 13.08 -1.15
N CYS A 124 -15.61 12.20 -0.70
CA CYS A 124 -15.72 10.75 -0.92
C CYS A 124 -15.08 9.86 0.17
N ALA A 125 -14.50 10.47 1.21
CA ALA A 125 -13.83 9.77 2.30
C ALA A 125 -14.74 9.42 3.48
N GLN A 126 -14.39 8.34 4.16
CA GLN A 126 -14.85 7.99 5.51
C GLN A 126 -13.57 7.73 6.33
N TYR A 127 -12.94 8.79 6.83
CA TYR A 127 -11.58 8.82 7.41
C TYR A 127 -11.16 7.57 8.18
N TYR A 128 -11.89 7.27 9.27
CA TYR A 128 -11.71 6.08 10.08
C TYR A 128 -13.07 5.43 10.27
N LEU A 129 -13.13 4.12 10.06
CA LEU A 129 -14.29 3.29 10.37
C LEU A 129 -13.95 2.44 11.60
N GLY A 130 -14.82 2.39 12.60
CA GLY A 130 -14.70 1.36 13.62
C GLY A 130 -14.99 -0.03 13.04
N PRO A 131 -14.55 -1.14 13.66
CA PRO A 131 -14.72 -2.50 13.13
C PRO A 131 -16.16 -2.85 12.74
N ARG A 132 -17.16 -2.39 13.52
CA ARG A 132 -18.57 -2.61 13.18
C ARG A 132 -19.02 -1.87 11.92
N ALA A 133 -18.63 -0.60 11.77
CA ALA A 133 -18.94 0.18 10.57
C ALA A 133 -18.19 -0.36 9.34
N LEU A 134 -16.98 -0.89 9.54
CA LEU A 134 -16.24 -1.61 8.51
C LEU A 134 -17.00 -2.88 8.08
N ALA A 135 -17.55 -3.65 9.02
CA ALA A 135 -18.34 -4.84 8.71
C ALA A 135 -19.58 -4.53 7.86
N GLU A 136 -20.34 -3.49 8.22
CA GLU A 136 -21.50 -3.03 7.44
C GLU A 136 -21.09 -2.58 6.02
N THR A 137 -19.93 -1.93 5.90
CA THR A 137 -19.37 -1.51 4.61
C THR A 137 -18.96 -2.71 3.76
N VAL A 138 -18.27 -3.70 4.34
CA VAL A 138 -17.86 -4.92 3.65
C VAL A 138 -19.08 -5.72 3.19
N ASP A 139 -20.08 -5.91 4.04
CA ASP A 139 -21.33 -6.59 3.68
C ASP A 139 -22.00 -5.93 2.47
N LYS A 140 -22.08 -4.59 2.47
CA LYS A 140 -22.69 -3.83 1.38
C LYS A 140 -21.96 -3.97 0.04
N TYR A 141 -20.63 -4.00 0.02
CA TYR A 141 -19.84 -3.91 -1.22
C TYR A 141 -19.25 -5.23 -1.70
N SER A 142 -19.10 -6.24 -0.82
CA SER A 142 -18.49 -7.54 -1.14
C SER A 142 -19.24 -8.35 -2.19
N VAL A 143 -20.53 -8.07 -2.39
CA VAL A 143 -21.36 -8.69 -3.44
C VAL A 143 -20.97 -8.27 -4.85
N ASN A 144 -20.17 -7.21 -5.02
CA ASN A 144 -19.73 -6.76 -6.33
C ASN A 144 -18.59 -7.68 -6.84
N PRO A 145 -18.68 -8.25 -8.06
CA PRO A 145 -17.64 -9.14 -8.61
C PRO A 145 -16.28 -8.47 -8.82
N HIS A 146 -16.21 -7.13 -8.77
CA HIS A 146 -14.97 -6.35 -8.81
C HIS A 146 -14.41 -5.99 -7.42
N TRP A 147 -15.09 -6.37 -6.34
CA TRP A 147 -14.59 -6.16 -4.99
C TRP A 147 -13.48 -7.17 -4.68
N GLY A 148 -12.34 -6.68 -4.20
CA GLY A 148 -11.16 -7.50 -3.91
C GLY A 148 -10.77 -7.57 -2.43
N GLY A 149 -11.38 -6.77 -1.56
CA GLY A 149 -11.03 -6.71 -0.14
C GLY A 149 -10.88 -5.29 0.40
N ILE A 150 -10.09 -5.16 1.46
CA ILE A 150 -9.77 -3.91 2.13
C ILE A 150 -8.25 -3.71 2.17
N MET A 151 -7.82 -2.45 2.13
CA MET A 151 -6.42 -2.04 2.32
C MET A 151 -6.37 -1.09 3.51
N LEU A 152 -5.32 -1.20 4.33
CA LEU A 152 -5.15 -0.42 5.55
C LEU A 152 -3.91 0.48 5.44
N TRP A 153 -4.10 1.76 5.71
CA TRP A 153 -3.00 2.69 5.97
C TRP A 153 -2.87 2.92 7.48
N ALA A 154 -1.82 2.45 8.16
CA ALA A 154 -0.78 1.53 7.74
C ALA A 154 -0.53 0.51 8.86
N ALA A 155 0.33 -0.49 8.64
CA ALA A 155 0.57 -1.58 9.59
C ALA A 155 0.83 -1.10 11.03
N GLY A 156 1.73 -0.12 11.21
CA GLY A 156 2.00 0.44 12.55
C GLY A 156 0.78 1.05 13.24
N PHE A 157 -0.06 1.80 12.49
CA PHE A 157 -1.32 2.33 13.05
C PHE A 157 -2.32 1.22 13.38
N SER A 158 -2.32 0.13 12.62
CA SER A 158 -3.15 -1.03 12.93
C SER A 158 -2.69 -1.75 14.20
N ASP A 159 -1.37 -1.92 14.37
CA ASP A 159 -0.79 -2.60 15.51
C ASP A 159 -1.02 -1.85 16.82
N ASP A 160 -1.01 -0.51 16.77
CA ASP A 160 -1.30 0.35 17.93
C ASP A 160 -2.81 0.49 18.20
N ASN A 161 -3.66 0.23 17.20
CA ASN A 161 -5.12 0.33 17.31
C ASN A 161 -5.73 -1.03 17.64
N THR A 162 -5.88 -1.30 18.93
CA THR A 162 -6.44 -2.55 19.44
C THR A 162 -7.86 -2.36 19.97
N GLU A 163 -8.78 -3.20 19.50
CA GLU A 163 -10.16 -3.27 19.98
C GLU A 163 -10.52 -4.75 20.16
N ALA A 164 -11.07 -5.11 21.33
CA ALA A 164 -11.42 -6.48 21.67
C ALA A 164 -10.24 -7.47 21.53
N ASP A 165 -9.05 -7.10 22.03
CA ASP A 165 -7.80 -7.89 21.97
C ASP A 165 -7.33 -8.25 20.55
N CYS A 166 -7.89 -7.59 19.53
CA CYS A 166 -7.47 -7.68 18.15
C CYS A 166 -6.91 -6.35 17.67
N THR A 167 -5.81 -6.38 16.91
CA THR A 167 -5.38 -5.24 16.10
C THR A 167 -6.45 -4.91 15.07
N TYR A 168 -6.41 -3.70 14.52
CA TYR A 168 -7.37 -3.30 13.51
C TYR A 168 -7.31 -4.21 12.26
N ALA A 169 -6.13 -4.66 11.86
CA ALA A 169 -5.96 -5.64 10.79
C ALA A 169 -6.56 -7.01 11.14
N GLN A 170 -6.45 -7.48 12.39
CA GLN A 170 -7.09 -8.73 12.83
C GLN A 170 -8.61 -8.62 12.79
N ASN A 171 -9.17 -7.48 13.22
CA ASN A 171 -10.60 -7.19 13.07
C ASN A 171 -11.02 -7.20 11.59
N GLY A 172 -10.27 -6.51 10.72
CA GLY A 172 -10.52 -6.51 9.28
C GLY A 172 -10.49 -7.91 8.68
N LYS A 173 -9.51 -8.73 9.06
CA LYS A 173 -9.42 -10.13 8.63
C LYS A 173 -10.61 -10.98 9.10
N SER A 174 -11.02 -10.84 10.36
CA SER A 174 -12.21 -11.53 10.89
C SER A 174 -13.47 -11.17 10.11
N ILE A 175 -13.64 -9.88 9.78
CA ILE A 175 -14.78 -9.39 9.00
C ILE A 175 -14.80 -10.00 7.60
N LEU A 176 -13.66 -10.07 6.92
CA LEU A 176 -13.57 -10.67 5.58
C LEU A 176 -13.92 -12.17 5.59
N ASP A 177 -13.58 -12.89 6.66
CA ASP A 177 -13.80 -14.34 6.76
C ASP A 177 -15.18 -14.73 7.29
N THR A 178 -15.70 -13.94 8.22
CA THR A 178 -16.87 -14.31 9.04
C THR A 178 -18.02 -13.31 8.94
N GLY A 179 -17.81 -12.16 8.31
CA GLY A 179 -18.74 -11.04 8.31
C GLY A 179 -18.78 -10.24 9.62
N SER A 180 -17.98 -10.60 10.62
CA SER A 180 -18.00 -9.98 11.95
C SER A 180 -16.61 -9.61 12.47
N PRO A 181 -16.47 -8.52 13.28
CA PRO A 181 -15.25 -8.22 14.03
C PRO A 181 -14.85 -9.36 14.97
N CYS A 182 -13.64 -9.28 15.54
CA CYS A 182 -13.21 -10.25 16.54
C CYS A 182 -14.20 -10.31 17.72
N SER A 183 -14.64 -11.51 18.09
CA SER A 183 -15.48 -11.71 19.27
C SER A 183 -14.61 -11.79 20.53
N GLN A 184 -15.04 -11.12 21.59
CA GLN A 184 -14.51 -11.39 22.93
C GLN A 184 -15.01 -12.77 23.40
N PRO A 185 -14.20 -13.57 24.12
CA PRO A 185 -14.75 -14.63 24.95
C PRO A 185 -15.53 -13.95 26.10
N ASN A 186 -16.85 -13.92 25.93
CA ASN A 186 -17.86 -13.33 26.84
C ASN A 186 -17.89 -11.80 26.90
N SER A 187 -18.76 -11.17 26.12
CA SER A 187 -19.60 -10.07 26.61
C SER A 187 -20.79 -9.86 25.66
N GLU A 188 -21.98 -10.09 26.22
CA GLU A 188 -23.25 -9.72 25.62
C GLU A 188 -23.29 -8.21 25.34
N SER A 189 -23.95 -7.88 24.23
CA SER A 189 -24.31 -6.54 23.77
C SER A 189 -24.58 -5.54 24.91
N ASN A 190 -23.73 -4.52 25.04
CA ASN A 190 -24.14 -3.22 25.55
C ASN A 190 -23.45 -2.10 24.77
N SER A 191 -24.24 -1.41 23.95
CA SER A 191 -23.86 -0.18 23.27
C SER A 191 -23.63 0.94 24.29
N VAL A 192 -22.38 1.40 24.43
CA VAL A 192 -22.07 2.65 25.12
C VAL A 192 -21.57 3.67 24.09
N PRO A 193 -22.09 4.91 24.05
CA PRO A 193 -21.59 5.93 23.15
C PRO A 193 -20.29 6.51 23.71
N HIS A 194 -19.17 6.35 22.99
CA HIS A 194 -17.92 7.05 23.30
C HIS A 194 -17.86 8.40 22.59
N THR A 195 -17.97 9.47 23.38
CA THR A 195 -17.66 10.84 22.96
C THR A 195 -16.14 11.04 23.03
N SER A 196 -15.48 11.21 21.89
CA SER A 196 -14.06 11.56 21.82
C SER A 196 -13.87 13.06 22.01
N THR A 197 -13.21 13.44 23.10
CA THR A 197 -12.73 14.81 23.36
C THR A 197 -11.25 14.88 22.98
N PRO A 198 -10.78 15.89 22.23
CA PRO A 198 -9.37 15.97 21.85
C PRO A 198 -8.54 16.44 23.05
N THR A 199 -7.52 15.65 23.44
CA THR A 199 -6.55 16.05 24.45
C THR A 199 -5.22 16.36 23.76
N THR A 200 -4.80 17.62 23.81
CA THR A 200 -3.51 18.09 23.30
C THR A 200 -2.43 17.81 24.35
N VAL A 201 -1.38 17.07 23.99
CA VAL A 201 -0.17 16.89 24.82
C VAL A 201 1.03 17.52 24.10
N PRO A 202 1.83 18.39 24.75
CA PRO A 202 2.98 19.04 24.13
C PRO A 202 4.22 18.15 24.10
N PHE A 203 4.97 18.25 23.00
CA PHE A 203 6.22 17.53 22.72
C PHE A 203 7.42 18.28 23.33
N PRO A 204 8.37 17.64 24.05
CA PRO A 204 9.63 18.27 24.40
C PRO A 204 10.67 18.13 23.29
N SER A 205 11.34 19.23 22.96
CA SER A 205 12.46 19.30 22.03
C SER A 205 13.77 18.92 22.71
N SER A 206 14.54 18.01 22.11
CA SER A 206 15.98 17.89 22.38
C SER A 206 16.75 17.54 21.12
N THR A 207 17.67 18.43 20.75
CA THR A 207 18.62 18.33 19.64
C THR A 207 19.84 17.52 20.05
N SER A 208 20.24 16.54 19.22
CA SER A 208 21.63 16.09 19.19
C SER A 208 22.08 15.92 17.74
N VAL A 209 23.22 16.53 17.42
CA VAL A 209 23.83 16.56 16.08
C VAL A 209 24.72 15.34 15.94
N ALA A 210 24.41 14.46 14.98
CA ALA A 210 25.31 13.39 14.57
C ALA A 210 26.03 13.81 13.28
N THR A 211 27.34 14.01 13.38
CA THR A 211 28.27 14.21 12.27
C THR A 211 28.54 12.89 11.55
N GLY A 212 28.08 12.78 10.30
CA GLY A 212 28.35 11.64 9.42
C GLY A 212 28.18 12.02 7.95
N THR A 213 29.16 11.66 7.13
CA THR A 213 29.34 12.03 5.72
C THR A 213 28.17 11.56 4.83
N VAL A 214 27.73 12.44 3.93
CA VAL A 214 26.58 12.22 3.02
C VAL A 214 26.90 11.15 1.97
N VAL A 215 26.14 10.05 1.98
CA VAL A 215 26.07 9.07 0.88
C VAL A 215 24.81 9.38 0.07
N SER A 216 24.90 9.34 -1.27
CA SER A 216 23.77 9.60 -2.16
C SER A 216 22.60 8.67 -1.83
N GLN A 217 21.44 9.29 -1.66
CA GLN A 217 20.24 8.77 -1.00
C GLN A 217 19.59 7.62 -1.78
N TRP A 218 20.14 6.42 -1.65
CA TRP A 218 19.50 5.16 -2.01
C TRP A 218 19.40 4.27 -0.78
N GLY A 219 18.18 4.12 -0.29
CA GLY A 219 17.82 3.12 0.71
C GLY A 219 17.80 3.65 2.14
N GLN A 220 16.64 3.56 2.77
CA GLN A 220 16.42 2.65 3.90
C GLN A 220 14.98 2.83 4.35
N VAL A 221 14.16 1.79 4.18
CA VAL A 221 12.95 1.64 4.97
C VAL A 221 13.01 0.26 5.60
N SER A 222 13.23 0.25 6.91
CA SER A 222 13.04 -0.92 7.76
C SER A 222 11.55 -1.04 8.02
N PHE A 223 10.97 -2.22 7.82
CA PHE A 223 9.62 -2.54 8.27
C PHE A 223 9.64 -3.83 9.09
N PRO A 224 9.08 -3.84 10.30
CA PRO A 224 8.51 -5.06 10.85
C PRO A 224 7.22 -5.39 10.08
N SER A 225 7.14 -6.62 9.57
CA SER A 225 5.92 -7.41 9.31
C SER A 225 4.79 -6.84 8.43
N ALA A 226 4.80 -7.30 7.17
CA ALA A 226 3.71 -7.86 6.36
C ALA A 226 2.24 -7.41 6.55
N VAL A 227 1.61 -6.99 5.44
CA VAL A 227 0.16 -7.12 5.24
C VAL A 227 -0.12 -8.35 4.36
N VAL A 228 -0.78 -9.28 5.03
CA VAL A 228 -1.58 -10.43 4.61
C VAL A 228 -2.07 -10.47 3.16
N HIS A 229 -1.68 -11.53 2.45
CA HIS A 229 -2.34 -12.04 1.25
C HIS A 229 -2.99 -13.39 1.61
N TYR A 230 -4.31 -13.50 1.51
CA TYR A 230 -5.01 -14.79 1.54
C TYR A 230 -5.69 -14.99 0.19
N GLY A 231 -5.01 -15.70 -0.71
CA GLY A 231 -5.62 -16.36 -1.86
C GLY A 231 -5.87 -17.82 -1.51
N TYR A 232 -7.01 -18.36 -1.95
CA TYR A 232 -7.32 -19.79 -1.93
C TYR A 232 -6.35 -20.59 -2.80
#